data_AF-A0A7Y1CLC5-F1
#
_entry.id   AF-A0A7Y1CLC5-F1
#
_cell.length_a   1.000
_cell.length_b   1.000
_cell.length_c   1.000
_cell.angle_alpha   90.00
_cell.angle_beta   90.00
_cell.angle_gamma   90.00
#
_symmetry.space_group_name_H-M   'P 1'
#
loop_
_entity.id
_entity.type
_entity.pdbx_description
1 polymer ?
#
loop_
_entity_poly.entity_id
_entity_poly.type
_entity_poly.pdbx_seq_one_letter_code
_entity_poly.pdbx_strand_id
1 'polypeptide(L)' 'MLRSLLLLVLIFVLSGCTALMTRTTPMSCPYIGVRMDWALAKENNGVLWPFLALDAPFSGVVDTLMFPFEYQYSCTL' A
#
# COMPACT_ATOMS: atom_id res chain seq x y z
N MET A 1 7.94 -22.77 -17.05
CA MET A 1 6.68 -22.23 -16.50
C MET A 1 6.79 -21.83 -15.03
N LEU A 2 7.30 -22.69 -14.14
CA LEU A 2 7.47 -22.40 -12.70
C LEU A 2 8.23 -21.10 -12.39
N ARG A 3 9.34 -20.82 -13.11
CA ARG A 3 10.13 -19.58 -12.93
C ARG A 3 9.35 -18.31 -13.22
N SER A 4 8.47 -18.34 -14.24
CA SER A 4 7.65 -17.18 -14.59
C SER A 4 6.57 -16.93 -13.53
N LEU A 5 5.98 -18.00 -13.00
CA LEU A 5 5.01 -17.92 -11.90
C LEU A 5 5.65 -17.33 -10.63
N LEU A 6 6.87 -17.78 -10.30
CA LEU A 6 7.60 -17.30 -9.13
C LEU A 6 7.90 -15.79 -9.20
N LEU A 7 8.31 -15.30 -10.37
CA LEU A 7 8.57 -13.88 -10.59
C LEU A 7 7.30 -13.04 -10.46
N LEU A 8 6.18 -13.53 -10.98
CA LEU A 8 4.89 -12.83 -10.94
C LEU A 8 4.37 -12.73 -9.50
N VAL A 9 4.50 -13.81 -8.72
CA VAL A 9 4.20 -13.81 -7.28
C VAL A 9 5.11 -12.86 -6.53
N LEU A 10 6.41 -12.83 -6.83
CA LEU A 10 7.34 -11.91 -6.19
C LEU A 10 6.93 -10.45 -6.42
N ILE A 11 6.64 -10.09 -7.67
CA ILE A 11 6.20 -8.73 -8.03
C ILE A 11 4.91 -8.36 -7.29
N PHE A 12 3.97 -9.29 -7.18
CA PHE A 12 2.69 -9.06 -6.50
C PHE A 12 2.83 -8.90 -4.98
N VAL A 13 3.76 -9.65 -4.36
CA VAL A 13 4.05 -9.53 -2.92
C VAL A 13 4.83 -8.24 -2.63
N LEU A 14 5.64 -7.77 -3.56
CA LEU A 14 6.46 -6.55 -3.42
C LEU A 14 5.73 -5.26 -3.80
N SER A 15 4.48 -5.32 -4.27
CA SER A 15 3.73 -4.16 -4.73
C SER A 15 2.91 -3.44 -3.65
N GLY A 16 3.02 -3.83 -2.37
CA GLY A 16 2.28 -3.20 -1.26
C GLY A 16 0.78 -3.53 -1.34
N CYS A 17 0.33 -4.46 -0.49
CA CYS A 17 -1.04 -4.94 -0.48
C CYS A 17 -2.03 -3.81 -0.21
N THR A 18 -1.73 -2.94 0.76
CA THR A 18 -2.59 -1.79 1.08
C THR A 18 -2.58 -0.76 -0.03
N ALA A 19 -1.42 -0.42 -0.61
CA ALA A 19 -1.33 0.50 -1.74
C ALA A 19 -2.19 0.09 -2.95
N LEU A 20 -2.29 -1.21 -3.24
CA LEU A 20 -3.19 -1.73 -4.28
C LEU A 20 -4.65 -1.67 -3.85
N MET A 21 -4.95 -2.14 -2.64
CA MET A 21 -6.31 -2.22 -2.13
C MET A 21 -6.97 -0.83 -2.07
N THR A 22 -6.24 0.17 -1.60
CA THR A 22 -6.77 1.54 -1.46
C THR A 22 -7.14 2.16 -2.80
N ARG A 23 -6.43 1.80 -3.88
CA ARG A 23 -6.71 2.29 -5.24
C ARG A 23 -7.90 1.61 -5.91
N THR A 24 -8.46 0.57 -5.28
CA THR A 24 -9.77 0.04 -5.68
C THR A 24 -10.93 0.85 -5.09
N THR A 25 -10.64 1.75 -4.15
CA THR A 25 -11.62 2.64 -3.50
C THR A 25 -11.61 4.01 -4.16
N PRO A 26 -12.67 4.82 -4.03
CA PRO A 26 -12.69 6.19 -4.55
C PRO A 26 -11.81 7.18 -3.78
N MET A 27 -11.10 6.73 -2.73
CA MET A 27 -10.18 7.57 -1.96
C MET A 27 -8.82 7.65 -2.64
N SER A 28 -8.48 8.84 -3.15
CA SER A 28 -7.18 9.12 -3.76
C SER A 28 -6.50 10.25 -2.99
N CYS A 29 -5.26 10.04 -2.58
CA CYS A 29 -4.41 11.08 -2.01
C CYS A 29 -2.95 10.60 -1.96
N PRO A 30 -1.99 11.52 -1.80
CA PRO A 30 -0.58 11.16 -1.74
C PRO A 30 -0.28 10.22 -0.59
N TYR A 31 0.45 9.15 -0.89
CA TYR A 31 0.85 8.16 0.11
C TYR A 31 -0.34 7.42 0.76
N ILE A 32 -1.43 7.22 0.01
CA ILE A 32 -2.63 6.58 0.55
C ILE A 32 -2.38 5.17 1.11
N GLY A 33 -1.50 4.37 0.49
CA GLY A 33 -1.17 3.02 0.98
C GLY A 33 -0.50 3.08 2.35
N VAL A 34 0.59 3.83 2.47
CA VAL A 34 1.33 3.98 3.74
C VAL A 34 0.46 4.62 4.83
N ARG A 35 -0.38 5.58 4.47
CA ARG A 35 -1.30 6.20 5.44
C ARG A 35 -2.35 5.19 5.93
N MET A 36 -2.81 4.31 5.06
CA MET A 36 -3.75 3.25 5.43
C MET A 36 -3.10 2.17 6.29
N ASP A 37 -1.84 1.83 6.06
CA ASP A 37 -1.08 0.97 6.98
C ASP A 37 -1.06 1.54 8.40
N TRP A 38 -0.82 2.85 8.53
CA TRP A 38 -0.83 3.52 9.82
C TRP A 38 -2.23 3.62 10.44
N ALA A 39 -3.24 3.93 9.63
CA ALA A 39 -4.63 4.02 10.08
C ALA A 39 -5.13 2.66 10.61
N LEU A 40 -4.88 1.58 9.88
CA LEU A 40 -5.24 0.21 10.28
C LEU A 40 -4.49 -0.24 11.54
N ALA A 41 -3.22 0.13 11.68
CA ALA A 41 -2.45 -0.14 12.88
C ALA A 41 -3.05 0.58 14.10
N LYS A 42 -3.46 1.83 13.93
CA LYS A 42 -4.10 2.63 15.00
C LYS A 42 -5.48 2.08 15.37
N GLU A 43 -6.30 1.74 14.39
CA GLU A 43 -7.67 1.21 14.60
C GLU A 43 -7.65 -0.14 15.33
N ASN A 44 -6.70 -1.01 14.99
CA ASN A 44 -6.56 -2.33 15.60
C ASN A 44 -5.70 -2.34 16.87
N ASN A 45 -5.44 -1.19 17.50
CA ASN A 45 -4.57 -1.06 18.68
C ASN A 45 -3.20 -1.74 18.52
N GLY A 46 -2.64 -1.72 17.30
CA GLY A 46 -1.34 -2.32 16.98
C GLY A 46 -1.33 -3.84 16.79
N VAL A 47 -2.47 -4.53 16.86
CA VAL A 47 -2.53 -6.00 16.67
C VAL A 47 -2.02 -6.42 15.30
N LEU A 48 -2.32 -5.66 14.25
CA LEU A 48 -1.88 -5.93 12.88
C LEU A 48 -0.51 -5.34 12.53
N TRP A 49 0.15 -4.64 13.47
CA TRP A 49 1.40 -3.91 13.21
C TRP A 49 2.49 -4.75 12.52
N PRO A 50 2.77 -6.01 12.90
CA PRO A 50 3.83 -6.78 12.26
C PRO A 50 3.66 -6.96 10.75
N PHE A 51 2.41 -7.10 10.27
CA PHE A 51 2.12 -7.25 8.84
C PHE A 51 2.15 -5.91 8.13
N LEU A 52 1.55 -4.88 8.75
CA LEU A 52 1.49 -3.53 8.19
C LEU A 52 2.88 -2.88 8.11
N ALA A 53 3.76 -3.18 9.07
CA ALA A 53 5.15 -2.72 9.04
C ALA A 53 5.97 -3.37 7.90
N LEU A 54 5.64 -4.60 7.50
CA LEU A 54 6.23 -5.25 6.33
C LEU A 54 5.68 -4.70 5.02
N ASP A 55 4.39 -4.33 5.00
CA ASP A 55 3.72 -3.81 3.81
C ASP A 55 4.08 -2.35 3.50
N ALA A 56 4.19 -1.51 4.55
CA ALA A 56 4.49 -0.09 4.47
C ALA A 56 5.66 0.32 3.55
N PRO A 57 6.84 -0.33 3.56
CA PRO A 57 7.91 0.04 2.62
C PRO A 57 7.53 -0.20 1.15
N PHE A 58 6.80 -1.29 0.86
CA PHE A 58 6.34 -1.60 -0.49
C PHE A 58 5.22 -0.66 -0.94
N SER A 59 4.27 -0.39 -0.03
CA SER A 59 3.25 0.63 -0.24
C SER A 59 3.88 2.00 -0.49
N GLY A 60 4.96 2.35 0.21
CA GLY A 60 5.72 3.57 0.00
C GLY A 60 6.37 3.67 -1.38
N VAL A 61 6.90 2.56 -1.92
CA VAL A 61 7.45 2.53 -3.28
C VAL A 61 6.35 2.80 -4.31
N VAL A 62 5.22 2.08 -4.22
CA VAL A 62 4.10 2.27 -5.16
C VAL A 62 3.49 3.65 -5.05
N ASP A 63 3.31 4.14 -3.83
CA ASP A 63 2.81 5.49 -3.57
C ASP A 63 3.74 6.58 -4.12
N THR A 64 5.07 6.38 -4.04
CA THR A 64 6.03 7.31 -4.62
C THR A 64 5.93 7.33 -6.15
N LEU A 65 5.74 6.17 -6.79
CA LEU A 65 5.51 6.08 -8.24
C LEU A 65 4.18 6.72 -8.66
N MET A 66 3.16 6.62 -7.82
CA MET A 66 1.82 7.18 -8.07
C MET A 66 1.68 8.66 -7.65
N PHE A 67 2.66 9.21 -6.93
CA PHE A 67 2.63 10.58 -6.44
C PHE A 67 2.27 11.63 -7.51
N PRO A 68 2.80 11.61 -8.76
CA PRO A 68 2.46 12.60 -9.78
C PRO A 68 0.99 12.58 -10.22
N PHE A 69 0.29 11.46 -10.01
CA PHE A 69 -1.13 11.35 -10.33
C PHE A 69 -2.00 11.78 -9.14
N GLU A 70 -1.51 11.52 -7.92
CA GLU A 70 -2.28 11.67 -6.70
C GLU A 70 -2.07 13.00 -5.96
N TYR A 71 -1.03 13.77 -6.28
CA TYR A 71 -0.66 15.02 -5.58
C TYR A 71 -1.76 16.08 -5.50
N GLN A 72 -2.70 16.06 -6.45
CA GLN A 72 -3.79 17.03 -6.54
C GLN A 72 -4.97 16.70 -5.62
N TYR A 73 -5.02 15.50 -5.06
CA TYR A 73 -6.11 15.05 -4.21
C TYR A 73 -5.76 15.13 -2.73
N SER A 74 -6.78 15.23 -1.88
CA SER A 74 -6.65 15.26 -0.43
C SER A 74 -7.66 14.31 0.22
N CYS A 75 -7.24 13.67 1.30
CA CYS A 75 -8.03 12.70 2.04
C CYS A 75 -7.82 12.90 3.55
N THR A 76 -8.81 12.51 4.33
CA THR A 76 -8.74 12.43 5.79
C THR A 76 -9.03 11.01 6.21
N LEU A 77 -8.10 10.41 6.95
CA LEU A 77 -8.13 9.03 7.44
C LEU A 77 -8.32 9.02 8.96
#